data_AF-A0A7S2MA73-F1
#
_entry.id   AF-A0A7S2MA73-F1
#
_cell.length_a   1.000
_cell.length_b   1.000
_cell.length_c   1.000
_cell.angle_alpha   90.00
_cell.angle_beta   90.00
_cell.angle_gamma   90.00
#
_symmetry.space_group_name_H-M   'P 1'
#
loop_
_entity.id
_entity.type
_entity.pdbx_description
1 polymer ?
#
loop_
_entity_poly.entity_id
_entity_poly.type
_entity_poly.pdbx_seq_one_letter_code
_entity_poly.pdbx_strand_id
1 'polypeptide(L)'
;APIKPGSSPMTSEEEEVGFWACGNVNNVDDYDDEEDINANALHEVLACNSSPPEDIVLSVIESNPGVVRVFDDLGQLPLHHACMAKRVSVNTFAYILEAYPEGAYVPDKVGKYPIDYAAENLDAETRINAIAALLQNDATKGLTPKRVEDPGCIGVAAYELE
;
A
#
# COMPACT_ATOMS: atom_id res chain seq x y z
N ALA A 1 14.02 -41.54 -45.60
CA ALA A 1 14.11 -41.89 -44.16
C ALA A 1 15.28 -41.12 -43.54
N PRO A 2 15.33 -40.80 -42.24
CA PRO A 2 14.23 -40.64 -41.28
C PRO A 2 14.43 -39.42 -40.30
N ILE A 3 13.43 -39.22 -39.41
CA ILE A 3 13.45 -38.78 -37.99
C ILE A 3 13.95 -37.38 -37.50
N LYS A 4 13.00 -36.61 -36.89
CA LYS A 4 13.16 -35.79 -35.65
C LYS A 4 13.30 -36.74 -34.43
N PRO A 5 13.75 -36.40 -33.18
CA PRO A 5 13.48 -35.15 -32.42
C PRO A 5 14.50 -34.66 -31.36
N GLY A 6 14.24 -33.46 -30.80
CA GLY A 6 14.24 -33.18 -29.34
C GLY A 6 15.51 -32.65 -28.65
N SER A 7 15.49 -31.39 -28.18
CA SER A 7 15.50 -31.01 -26.74
C SER A 7 15.78 -29.50 -26.55
N SER A 8 14.95 -28.83 -25.75
CA SER A 8 15.28 -27.54 -25.11
C SER A 8 16.19 -27.79 -23.89
N PRO A 9 16.86 -26.78 -23.30
CA PRO A 9 16.18 -25.91 -22.32
C PRO A 9 16.60 -24.41 -22.35
N MET A 10 15.85 -23.64 -21.56
CA MET A 10 15.92 -22.21 -21.22
C MET A 10 17.29 -21.66 -20.82
N THR A 11 17.47 -20.34 -20.94
CA THR A 11 18.17 -19.49 -19.95
C THR A 11 17.61 -18.05 -19.94
N SER A 12 17.21 -17.61 -18.74
CA SER A 12 17.23 -16.26 -18.13
C SER A 12 16.71 -15.06 -18.93
N GLU A 13 15.56 -14.47 -18.61
CA GLU A 13 15.30 -13.55 -17.48
C GLU A 13 16.22 -12.31 -17.50
N GLU A 14 15.71 -11.24 -18.13
CA GLU A 14 16.15 -9.87 -17.86
C GLU A 14 14.95 -9.16 -17.23
N GLU A 15 15.00 -9.03 -15.90
CA GLU A 15 14.09 -8.22 -15.10
C GLU A 15 14.31 -6.73 -15.45
N GLU A 16 13.43 -6.18 -16.26
CA GLU A 16 13.33 -4.72 -16.41
C GLU A 16 12.55 -4.18 -15.21
N VAL A 17 13.26 -3.92 -14.11
CA VAL A 17 12.73 -3.22 -12.93
C VAL A 17 12.39 -1.78 -13.33
N GLY A 18 11.12 -1.56 -13.66
CA GLY A 18 10.54 -0.28 -14.05
C GLY A 18 10.68 0.76 -12.95
N PHE A 19 11.59 1.70 -13.18
CA PHE A 19 11.80 2.93 -12.45
C PHE A 19 10.65 3.91 -12.74
N TRP A 20 9.58 3.92 -11.93
CA TRP A 20 8.53 4.94 -12.04
C TRP A 20 8.61 5.93 -10.89
N ALA A 21 9.32 7.03 -11.18
CA ALA A 21 9.15 8.29 -10.48
C ALA A 21 7.66 8.69 -10.55
N CYS A 22 7.07 9.04 -9.41
CA CYS A 22 5.73 9.58 -9.30
C CYS A 22 5.61 10.86 -10.14
N GLY A 23 5.01 10.70 -11.34
CA GLY A 23 4.73 11.77 -12.27
C GLY A 23 3.70 12.74 -11.69
N ASN A 24 4.14 13.98 -11.57
CA ASN A 24 3.29 15.14 -11.38
C ASN A 24 2.45 15.33 -12.66
N VAL A 25 1.15 15.04 -12.65
CA VAL A 25 0.25 15.27 -13.79
C VAL A 25 -0.78 16.35 -13.46
N ASN A 26 -0.30 17.58 -13.30
CA ASN A 26 -1.10 18.72 -13.70
C ASN A 26 -0.89 18.91 -15.21
N ASN A 27 -1.66 18.20 -16.03
CA ASN A 27 -1.82 18.58 -17.42
C ASN A 27 -3.27 18.32 -17.85
N VAL A 28 -4.01 19.42 -17.90
CA VAL A 28 -5.27 19.57 -18.62
C VAL A 28 -5.06 19.33 -20.11
N ASP A 29 -6.10 18.83 -20.77
CA ASP A 29 -6.27 18.66 -22.22
C ASP A 29 -6.02 17.22 -22.77
N ASP A 30 -6.94 16.30 -22.46
CA ASP A 30 -7.62 15.45 -23.46
C ASP A 30 -8.70 14.61 -22.74
N TYR A 31 -9.97 14.82 -23.10
CA TYR A 31 -11.11 14.05 -22.59
C TYR A 31 -11.12 12.67 -23.30
N ASP A 32 -10.40 11.71 -22.74
CA ASP A 32 -10.69 10.28 -22.94
C ASP A 32 -11.62 9.82 -21.81
N ASP A 33 -12.64 9.03 -22.17
CA ASP A 33 -13.59 8.35 -21.28
C ASP A 33 -12.89 7.30 -20.39
N GLU A 34 -11.91 7.70 -19.57
CA GLU A 34 -11.53 6.92 -18.41
C GLU A 34 -12.52 7.29 -17.31
N GLU A 35 -13.44 6.37 -17.02
CA GLU A 35 -14.27 6.41 -15.82
C GLU A 35 -13.34 6.81 -14.67
N ASP A 36 -13.50 8.03 -14.13
CA ASP A 36 -12.75 8.53 -12.98
C ASP A 36 -13.06 7.58 -11.82
N ILE A 37 -12.35 6.44 -11.75
CA ILE A 37 -12.32 5.58 -10.59
C ILE A 37 -11.71 6.48 -9.54
N ASN A 38 -12.56 7.09 -8.72
CA ASN A 38 -12.18 8.00 -7.66
C ASN A 38 -11.01 7.36 -6.92
N ALA A 39 -9.78 7.79 -7.23
CA ALA A 39 -8.57 7.10 -6.78
C ALA A 39 -8.47 7.17 -5.25
N ASN A 40 -9.21 8.10 -4.64
CA ASN A 40 -9.32 8.35 -3.21
C ASN A 40 -10.52 7.64 -2.57
N ALA A 41 -11.26 6.80 -3.31
CA ALA A 41 -12.44 6.09 -2.79
C ALA A 41 -12.12 5.30 -1.51
N LEU A 42 -10.94 4.68 -1.43
CA LEU A 42 -10.55 3.92 -0.25
C LEU A 42 -10.25 4.83 0.95
N HIS A 43 -9.68 6.02 0.74
CA HIS A 43 -9.53 7.03 1.80
C HIS A 43 -10.88 7.49 2.33
N GLU A 44 -11.86 7.75 1.46
CA GLU A 44 -13.20 8.20 1.87
C GLU A 44 -13.93 7.15 2.72
N VAL A 45 -13.87 5.87 2.32
CA VAL A 45 -14.47 4.77 3.06
C VAL A 45 -13.84 4.62 4.45
N LEU A 46 -12.52 4.77 4.56
CA LEU A 46 -11.77 4.62 5.80
C LEU A 46 -11.81 5.87 6.70
N ALA A 47 -12.00 7.06 6.13
CA ALA A 47 -12.15 8.32 6.87
C ALA A 47 -13.53 8.45 7.56
N CYS A 48 -14.44 7.52 7.33
CA CYS A 48 -15.75 7.52 7.97
C CYS A 48 -15.65 7.39 9.49
N ASN A 49 -16.45 8.19 10.22
CA ASN A 49 -16.60 8.09 11.68
C ASN A 49 -17.32 6.80 12.14
N SER A 50 -17.75 5.95 11.20
CA SER A 50 -18.42 4.67 11.42
C SER A 50 -17.53 3.51 10.99
N SER A 51 -17.87 2.30 11.45
CA SER A 51 -17.24 1.05 11.02
C SER A 51 -17.22 0.99 9.49
N PRO A 52 -16.03 0.92 8.84
CA PRO A 52 -15.98 0.73 7.40
C PRO A 52 -16.51 -0.67 7.07
N PRO A 53 -17.53 -0.79 6.20
CA PRO A 53 -18.05 -2.09 5.81
C PRO A 53 -17.01 -2.83 4.96
N GLU A 54 -16.62 -4.00 5.45
CA GLU A 54 -15.60 -4.86 4.84
C GLU A 54 -15.88 -5.18 3.37
N ASP A 55 -17.14 -5.47 3.04
CA ASP A 55 -17.57 -5.79 1.67
C ASP A 55 -17.27 -4.64 0.68
N ILE A 56 -17.41 -3.39 1.12
CA ILE A 56 -17.14 -2.21 0.28
C ILE A 56 -15.63 -2.03 0.11
N VAL A 57 -14.86 -2.19 1.19
CA VAL A 57 -13.39 -2.13 1.15
C VAL A 57 -12.86 -3.17 0.16
N LEU A 58 -13.32 -4.41 0.28
CA LEU A 58 -12.93 -5.50 -0.61
C LEU A 58 -13.33 -5.22 -2.06
N SER A 59 -14.58 -4.83 -2.31
CA SER A 59 -15.07 -4.53 -3.66
C SER A 59 -14.27 -3.41 -4.34
N VAL A 60 -13.85 -2.38 -3.59
CA VAL A 60 -13.01 -1.29 -4.11
C VAL A 60 -11.61 -1.79 -4.47
N ILE A 61 -10.99 -2.60 -3.62
CA ILE A 61 -9.66 -3.18 -3.88
C ILE A 61 -9.70 -4.16 -5.06
N GLU A 62 -10.74 -5.00 -5.15
CA GLU A 62 -10.91 -5.95 -6.26
C GLU A 62 -11.14 -5.25 -7.60
N SER A 63 -11.88 -4.13 -7.59
CA SER A 63 -12.14 -3.36 -8.81
C SER A 63 -10.90 -2.60 -9.29
N ASN A 64 -10.09 -2.10 -8.37
CA ASN A 64 -8.85 -1.43 -8.69
C ASN A 64 -7.80 -1.64 -7.58
N PRO A 65 -6.88 -2.61 -7.71
CA PRO A 65 -5.86 -2.87 -6.69
C PRO A 65 -4.85 -1.72 -6.56
N GLY A 66 -4.77 -0.79 -7.52
CA GLY A 66 -3.90 0.38 -7.44
C GLY A 66 -4.30 1.37 -6.35
N VAL A 67 -5.56 1.37 -5.90
CA VAL A 67 -6.09 2.34 -4.93
C VAL A 67 -5.40 2.26 -3.56
N VAL A 68 -4.87 1.10 -3.17
CA VAL A 68 -4.15 0.94 -1.89
C VAL A 68 -2.81 1.67 -1.86
N ARG A 69 -2.31 2.07 -3.03
CA ARG A 69 -1.02 2.78 -3.21
C ARG A 69 -1.20 4.28 -3.41
N VAL A 70 -2.44 4.77 -3.44
CA VAL A 70 -2.75 6.18 -3.67
C VAL A 70 -2.44 6.97 -2.39
N PHE A 71 -1.76 8.09 -2.56
CA PHE A 71 -1.51 9.03 -1.48
C PHE A 71 -2.58 10.11 -1.48
N ASP A 72 -3.05 10.50 -0.29
CA ASP A 72 -3.86 11.71 -0.15
C ASP A 72 -2.98 12.98 -0.11
N ASP A 73 -3.61 14.13 0.13
CA ASP A 73 -2.93 15.42 0.24
C ASP A 73 -1.94 15.50 1.42
N LEU A 74 -2.02 14.59 2.39
CA LEU A 74 -1.09 14.46 3.52
C LEU A 74 0.03 13.45 3.25
N GLY A 75 0.05 12.83 2.07
CA GLY A 75 0.97 11.74 1.75
C GLY A 75 0.64 10.45 2.51
N GLN A 76 -0.61 10.28 2.92
CA GLN A 76 -1.06 9.11 3.64
C GLN A 76 -1.65 8.09 2.68
N LEU A 77 -1.17 6.85 2.78
CA LEU A 77 -1.82 5.69 2.20
C LEU A 77 -3.16 5.39 2.90
N PRO A 78 -4.09 4.68 2.24
CA PRO A 78 -5.32 4.18 2.88
C PRO A 78 -5.04 3.39 4.17
N LEU A 79 -3.90 2.69 4.24
CA LEU A 79 -3.49 1.98 5.45
C LEU A 79 -3.33 2.90 6.68
N HIS A 80 -2.84 4.14 6.51
CA HIS A 80 -2.77 5.11 7.61
C HIS A 80 -4.16 5.48 8.13
N HIS A 81 -5.11 5.70 7.21
CA HIS A 81 -6.50 5.98 7.54
C HIS A 81 -7.16 4.79 8.24
N ALA A 82 -6.93 3.56 7.77
CA ALA A 82 -7.39 2.35 8.45
C ALA A 82 -6.86 2.25 9.88
N CYS A 83 -5.58 2.61 10.10
CA CYS A 83 -4.98 2.61 11.43
C CYS A 83 -5.55 3.70 12.37
N MET A 84 -6.09 4.79 11.83
CA MET A 84 -6.70 5.90 12.59
C MET A 84 -8.21 5.72 12.80
N ALA A 85 -8.87 4.99 11.90
CA ALA A 85 -10.31 4.76 11.90
C ALA A 85 -10.77 3.94 13.11
N LYS A 86 -12.09 3.80 13.25
CA LYS A 86 -12.71 3.05 14.37
C LYS A 86 -13.43 1.82 13.84
N ARG A 87 -13.43 0.76 14.63
CA ARG A 87 -14.10 -0.51 14.31
C ARG A 87 -13.67 -1.09 12.96
N VAL A 88 -12.38 -0.99 12.66
CA VAL A 88 -11.82 -1.60 11.44
C VAL A 88 -11.56 -3.08 11.71
N SER A 89 -12.07 -3.94 10.83
CA SER A 89 -11.87 -5.38 10.93
C SER A 89 -10.43 -5.75 10.61
N VAL A 90 -9.94 -6.85 11.19
CA VAL A 90 -8.62 -7.42 10.86
C VAL A 90 -8.51 -7.75 9.36
N ASN A 91 -9.61 -8.17 8.74
CA ASN A 91 -9.67 -8.50 7.31
C ASN A 91 -9.44 -7.26 6.45
N THR A 92 -9.95 -6.09 6.84
CA THR A 92 -9.67 -4.83 6.12
C THR A 92 -8.17 -4.55 6.06
N PHE A 93 -7.45 -4.73 7.17
CA PHE A 93 -5.99 -4.60 7.18
C PHE A 93 -5.33 -5.67 6.31
N ALA A 94 -5.80 -6.92 6.38
CA ALA A 94 -5.29 -8.00 5.55
C ALA A 94 -5.44 -7.70 4.05
N TYR A 95 -6.61 -7.26 3.58
CA TYR A 95 -6.82 -6.93 2.18
C TYR A 95 -5.90 -5.81 1.68
N ILE A 96 -5.70 -4.77 2.48
CA ILE A 96 -4.81 -3.67 2.13
C ILE A 96 -3.34 -4.13 2.08
N LEU A 97 -2.91 -4.92 3.06
CA LEU A 97 -1.54 -5.42 3.17
C LEU A 97 -1.21 -6.55 2.18
N GLU A 98 -2.19 -7.38 1.82
CA GLU A 98 -2.05 -8.38 0.77
C GLU A 98 -1.89 -7.73 -0.61
N ALA A 99 -2.60 -6.62 -0.85
CA ALA A 99 -2.48 -5.85 -2.08
C ALA A 99 -1.20 -4.99 -2.13
N TYR A 100 -0.73 -4.47 -1.00
CA TYR A 100 0.49 -3.67 -0.91
C TYR A 100 1.23 -3.84 0.43
N PRO A 101 2.05 -4.90 0.57
CA PRO A 101 2.69 -5.24 1.83
C PRO A 101 3.77 -4.25 2.24
N GLU A 102 4.48 -3.63 1.29
CA GLU A 102 5.46 -2.58 1.56
C GLU A 102 4.82 -1.32 2.14
N GLY A 103 3.50 -1.13 1.95
CA GLY A 103 2.74 -0.01 2.48
C GLY A 103 2.83 0.14 4.00
N ALA A 104 3.09 -0.95 4.73
CA ALA A 104 3.34 -0.92 6.18
C ALA A 104 4.57 -0.08 6.58
N TYR A 105 5.50 0.15 5.64
CA TYR A 105 6.78 0.82 5.85
C TYR A 105 6.91 2.13 5.07
N VAL A 106 5.82 2.62 4.48
CA VAL A 106 5.79 3.91 3.79
C VAL A 106 5.41 5.00 4.79
N PRO A 107 6.30 5.96 5.07
CA PRO A 107 5.96 7.09 5.93
C PRO A 107 5.14 8.14 5.15
N ASP A 108 4.32 8.89 5.89
CA ASP A 108 3.62 10.05 5.34
C ASP A 108 4.52 11.30 5.22
N LYS A 109 3.94 12.46 4.86
CA LYS A 109 4.70 13.73 4.72
C LYS A 109 5.34 14.21 6.01
N VAL A 110 4.86 13.78 7.18
CA VAL A 110 5.44 14.14 8.48
C VAL A 110 6.38 13.07 9.02
N GLY A 111 6.61 11.99 8.28
CA GLY A 111 7.50 10.91 8.69
C GLY A 111 6.86 9.90 9.64
N LYS A 112 5.53 9.89 9.77
CA LYS A 112 4.82 8.88 10.57
C LYS A 112 4.49 7.66 9.73
N TYR A 113 4.67 6.49 10.30
CA TYR A 113 4.35 5.20 9.70
C TYR A 113 2.94 4.75 10.12
N PRO A 114 2.31 3.79 9.41
CA PRO A 114 1.00 3.26 9.79
C PRO A 114 0.95 2.74 11.24
N ILE A 115 2.04 2.14 11.73
CA ILE A 115 2.14 1.65 13.11
C ILE A 115 2.07 2.78 14.16
N ASP A 116 2.57 3.97 13.84
CA ASP A 116 2.50 5.13 14.74
C ASP A 116 1.03 5.55 14.92
N TYR A 117 0.26 5.58 13.83
CA TYR A 117 -1.18 5.87 13.89
C TYR A 117 -1.97 4.78 14.64
N ALA A 118 -1.63 3.51 14.41
CA ALA A 118 -2.26 2.40 15.12
C ALA A 118 -2.03 2.51 16.64
N ALA A 119 -0.80 2.84 17.06
CA ALA A 119 -0.45 2.99 18.47
C ALA A 119 -1.17 4.18 19.14
N GLU A 120 -1.38 5.26 18.40
CA GLU A 120 -2.10 6.46 18.86
C GLU A 120 -3.65 6.29 18.84
N ASN A 121 -4.17 5.25 18.19
CA ASN A 121 -5.61 5.04 18.07
C ASN A 121 -6.25 4.71 19.42
N LEU A 122 -7.34 5.41 19.76
CA LEU A 122 -8.07 5.21 21.01
C LEU A 122 -8.95 3.95 21.01
N ASP A 123 -9.42 3.51 19.83
CA ASP A 123 -10.23 2.31 19.68
C ASP A 123 -9.37 1.05 19.89
N ALA A 124 -9.59 0.37 21.01
CA ALA A 124 -8.74 -0.75 21.40
C ALA A 124 -8.80 -1.92 20.40
N GLU A 125 -9.98 -2.17 19.83
CA GLU A 125 -10.18 -3.22 18.84
C GLU A 125 -9.39 -2.95 17.56
N THR A 126 -9.58 -1.76 16.97
CA THR A 126 -8.82 -1.35 15.77
C THR A 126 -7.34 -1.29 16.05
N ARG A 127 -6.91 -0.75 17.20
CA ARG A 127 -5.51 -0.71 17.59
C ARG A 127 -4.88 -2.10 17.66
N ILE A 128 -5.54 -3.06 18.31
CA ILE A 128 -5.03 -4.44 18.41
C ILE A 128 -4.99 -5.10 17.03
N ASN A 129 -6.05 -4.96 16.23
CA ASN A 129 -6.13 -5.54 14.89
C ASN A 129 -5.08 -4.96 13.95
N ALA A 130 -4.91 -3.64 13.96
CA ALA A 130 -3.92 -2.94 13.15
C ALA A 130 -2.49 -3.36 13.53
N ILE A 131 -2.15 -3.32 14.83
CA ILE A 131 -0.82 -3.73 15.30
C ILE A 131 -0.58 -5.22 14.97
N ALA A 132 -1.56 -6.09 15.18
CA ALA A 132 -1.43 -7.50 14.85
C ALA A 132 -1.18 -7.72 13.35
N ALA A 133 -1.96 -7.07 12.48
CA ALA A 133 -1.81 -7.18 11.04
C ALA A 133 -0.48 -6.60 10.55
N LEU A 134 -0.06 -5.44 11.06
CA LEU A 134 1.22 -4.82 10.71
C LEU A 134 2.43 -5.64 11.19
N LEU A 135 2.34 -6.27 12.37
CA LEU A 135 3.41 -7.16 12.87
C LEU A 135 3.42 -8.50 12.13
N GLN A 136 2.27 -8.98 11.68
CA GLN A 136 2.15 -10.20 10.89
C GLN A 136 2.54 -9.99 9.43
N ASN A 137 2.53 -8.74 8.95
CA ASN A 137 3.00 -8.35 7.63
C ASN A 137 4.53 -8.48 7.56
N ASP A 138 4.98 -9.70 7.31
CA ASP A 138 6.39 -10.05 7.13
C ASP A 138 6.82 -9.80 5.67
N ALA A 139 6.56 -8.58 5.17
CA ALA A 139 6.93 -8.17 3.80
C ALA A 139 8.45 -8.22 3.59
N THR A 140 9.21 -8.17 4.68
CA THR A 140 10.66 -8.16 4.68
C THR A 140 11.16 -9.12 5.74
N LYS A 141 11.64 -10.29 5.32
CA LYS A 141 12.44 -11.19 6.17
C LYS A 141 13.76 -10.51 6.60
N GLY A 142 13.70 -9.48 7.44
CA GLY A 142 14.88 -8.84 8.05
C GLY A 142 15.13 -7.35 7.76
N LEU A 143 14.25 -6.59 7.09
CA LEU A 143 14.44 -5.14 7.00
C LEU A 143 13.82 -4.47 8.24
N THR A 144 14.67 -4.04 9.17
CA THR A 144 14.24 -3.20 10.28
C THR A 144 13.98 -1.78 9.75
N PRO A 145 12.82 -1.16 10.01
CA PRO A 145 12.62 0.24 9.69
C PRO A 145 13.61 1.07 10.51
N LYS A 146 14.66 1.60 9.86
CA LYS A 146 15.46 2.66 10.46
C LYS A 146 14.59 3.91 10.46
N ARG A 147 14.26 4.43 11.65
CA ARG A 147 13.70 5.77 11.82
C ARG A 147 14.71 6.73 11.23
N VAL A 148 14.49 7.18 9.99
CA VAL A 148 15.37 8.15 9.35
C VAL A 148 15.10 9.48 10.05
N GLU A 149 15.96 9.84 11.01
CA GLU A 149 15.92 11.13 11.71
C GLU A 149 16.42 12.29 10.83
N ASP A 150 16.29 12.19 9.51
CA ASP A 150 16.85 13.14 8.56
C ASP A 150 15.73 13.93 7.86
N PRO A 151 15.48 15.20 8.25
CA PRO A 151 14.35 16.00 7.78
C PRO A 151 14.46 16.49 6.33
N GLY A 152 15.38 15.94 5.53
CA GLY A 152 15.75 16.46 4.21
C GLY A 152 15.38 15.60 3.00
N CYS A 153 14.99 14.33 3.17
CA CYS A 153 14.79 13.42 2.04
C CYS A 153 13.34 12.97 1.95
N ILE A 154 12.53 13.76 1.24
CA ILE A 154 11.25 13.32 0.71
C ILE A 154 11.48 12.23 -0.34
N GLY A 155 11.07 11.00 -0.03
CA GLY A 155 10.69 10.03 -1.03
C GLY A 155 11.71 8.96 -1.43
N VAL A 156 12.31 8.25 -0.47
CA VAL A 156 12.56 6.79 -0.59
C VAL A 156 12.86 6.25 0.80
N ALA A 157 12.15 5.21 1.24
CA ALA A 157 12.65 4.37 2.32
C ALA A 157 13.96 3.74 1.82
N ALA A 158 15.09 4.15 2.40
CA ALA A 158 16.36 3.51 2.14
C ALA A 158 16.36 2.14 2.84
N TYR A 159 16.11 1.08 2.08
CA TYR A 159 16.28 -0.30 2.51
C TYR A 159 17.72 -0.73 2.15
N GLU A 160 18.59 -0.92 3.13
CA GLU A 160 19.89 -1.58 2.92
C GLU A 160 19.78 -3.06 3.31
N LEU A 161 20.18 -3.95 2.39
CA LEU A 161 20.34 -5.39 2.64
C LEU A 161 21.57 -5.61 3.52
N GLU A 162 21.45 -6.39 4.60
CA GLU A 162 22.63 -6.92 5.33
C GLU A 162 23.34 -8.04 4.54
#